data_AF-A0A2G2V533-F1
#
_entry.id   AF-A0A2G2V533-F1
#
_cell.length_a   1.000
_cell.length_b   1.000
_cell.length_c   1.000
_cell.angle_alpha   90.00
_cell.angle_beta   90.00
_cell.angle_gamma   90.00
#
_symmetry.space_group_name_H-M   'P 1'
#
loop_
_entity.id
_entity.type
_entity.pdbx_description
1 polymer ?
#
loop_
_entity_poly.entity_id
_entity_poly.type
_entity_poly.pdbx_seq_one_letter_code
_entity_poly.pdbx_strand_id
1 'polypeptide(L)'
;MYDGAKTRVRTVGGDSEHFIALIGLHQGSTLSPFLFALVIDVLMWHIQCEVSWCMLFEDDVVLIDETRGGVNDKLEIWRQTLESKGFRLSRTKTEYLESSKLVLDVTGKALDPRASYRIGSIGRGAAGGDVYLGPSPNSSAPCPNGVYRYNSDVGPNGTPVRFVKSDHTGPGIFEKQDLNIQFDIPTTRLCVTYTIWKVGDYDVSLGARLLETGGTLRQQDSSWFKIVKTSGGLGYNLLYCPGPFACPSCPVDQCQAVGEVIQNGKRRLALTKDRPLGVNFRKV
;
A
#
# COMPACT_ATOMS: atom_id res chain seq x y z
N MET A 1 28.96 -16.56 -41.45
CA MET A 1 29.59 -15.38 -40.82
C MET A 1 30.58 -15.77 -39.71
N TYR A 2 30.39 -16.89 -39.00
CA TYR A 2 31.32 -17.36 -37.95
C TYR A 2 32.09 -18.64 -38.29
N ASP A 3 31.93 -19.19 -39.51
CA ASP A 3 32.66 -20.39 -39.91
C ASP A 3 34.17 -20.11 -39.96
N GLY A 4 34.95 -20.86 -39.18
CA GLY A 4 36.38 -20.65 -38.98
C GLY A 4 36.79 -19.46 -38.11
N ALA A 5 35.84 -18.72 -37.50
CA ALA A 5 36.17 -17.57 -36.65
C ALA A 5 36.86 -18.01 -35.34
N LYS A 6 38.04 -17.47 -35.07
CA LYS A 6 38.83 -17.73 -33.85
C LYS A 6 38.85 -16.47 -32.98
N THR A 7 38.61 -16.64 -31.68
CA THR A 7 38.67 -15.56 -30.68
C THR A 7 39.56 -15.95 -29.50
N ARG A 8 39.91 -14.99 -28.65
CA ARG A 8 40.66 -15.19 -27.40
C ARG A 8 40.22 -14.17 -26.36
N VAL A 9 40.39 -14.46 -25.08
CA VAL A 9 39.99 -13.55 -23.98
C VAL A 9 41.24 -12.91 -23.38
N ARG A 10 41.22 -11.58 -23.23
CA ARG A 10 42.27 -10.83 -22.52
C ARG A 10 41.95 -10.79 -21.03
N THR A 11 42.90 -11.23 -20.21
CA THR A 11 42.80 -11.17 -18.74
C THR A 11 43.95 -10.34 -18.16
N VAL A 12 43.90 -10.05 -16.86
CA VAL A 12 44.97 -9.33 -16.14
C VAL A 12 46.30 -10.09 -16.18
N GLY A 13 46.26 -11.43 -16.36
CA GLY A 13 47.44 -12.30 -16.50
C GLY A 13 47.89 -12.56 -17.94
N GLY A 14 47.30 -11.88 -18.93
CA GLY A 14 47.61 -12.06 -20.36
C GLY A 14 46.44 -12.56 -21.20
N ASP A 15 46.71 -12.75 -22.49
CA ASP A 15 45.73 -13.24 -23.47
C ASP A 15 45.65 -14.78 -23.42
N SER A 16 44.44 -15.33 -23.53
CA SER A 16 44.24 -16.78 -23.63
C SER A 16 44.67 -17.36 -24.97
N GLU A 17 44.81 -18.68 -25.03
CA GLU A 17 44.81 -19.45 -26.29
C GLU A 17 43.56 -19.16 -27.13
N HIS A 18 43.67 -19.33 -28.44
CA HIS A 18 42.53 -19.13 -29.33
C HIS A 18 41.56 -20.29 -29.24
N PHE A 19 40.27 -19.99 -29.28
CA PHE A 19 39.21 -20.97 -29.44
C PHE A 19 38.25 -20.58 -30.57
N ILE A 20 37.58 -21.58 -31.12
CA ILE A 20 36.66 -21.40 -32.25
C ILE A 20 35.31 -20.91 -31.73
N ALA A 21 34.82 -19.81 -32.29
CA ALA A 21 33.49 -19.29 -32.01
C ALA A 21 32.48 -20.01 -32.92
N LEU A 22 31.85 -21.07 -32.42
CA LEU A 22 30.86 -21.85 -33.17
C LEU A 22 29.54 -21.10 -33.35
N ILE A 23 29.16 -20.30 -32.34
CA ILE A 23 27.92 -19.50 -32.32
C ILE A 23 28.27 -18.15 -31.69
N GLY A 24 28.00 -17.06 -32.40
CA GLY A 24 28.12 -15.70 -31.88
C GLY A 24 26.74 -15.09 -31.72
N LEU A 25 26.48 -14.48 -30.57
CA LEU A 25 25.27 -13.71 -30.32
C LEU A 25 25.63 -12.23 -30.45
N HIS A 26 25.05 -11.54 -31.44
CA HIS A 26 25.33 -10.13 -31.66
C HIS A 26 24.70 -9.30 -30.53
N GLN A 27 25.50 -8.49 -29.85
CA GLN A 27 25.01 -7.52 -28.86
C GLN A 27 24.05 -6.55 -29.56
N GLY A 28 22.75 -6.62 -29.26
CA GLY A 28 21.68 -5.89 -29.96
C GLY A 28 20.88 -6.70 -30.99
N SER A 29 21.03 -8.04 -31.03
CA SER A 29 20.17 -8.90 -31.86
C SER A 29 18.87 -9.26 -31.16
N THR A 30 17.74 -9.11 -31.85
CA THR A 30 16.39 -9.53 -31.40
C THR A 30 16.23 -11.05 -31.20
N LEU A 31 17.21 -11.86 -31.63
CA LEU A 31 17.28 -13.30 -31.33
C LEU A 31 17.87 -13.61 -29.94
N SER A 32 18.57 -12.65 -29.31
CA SER A 32 19.12 -12.77 -27.96
C SER A 32 18.05 -12.98 -26.89
N PRO A 33 16.99 -12.17 -26.82
CA PRO A 33 15.98 -12.29 -25.77
C PRO A 33 15.15 -13.57 -25.90
N PHE A 34 14.91 -14.04 -27.14
CA PHE A 34 14.17 -15.28 -27.37
C PHE A 34 14.92 -16.52 -26.89
N LEU A 35 16.21 -16.63 -27.23
CA LEU A 35 17.04 -17.75 -26.76
C LEU A 35 17.27 -17.68 -25.25
N PHE A 36 17.45 -16.47 -24.70
CA PHE A 36 17.52 -16.26 -23.26
C PHE A 36 16.22 -16.71 -22.57
N ALA A 37 15.06 -16.29 -23.08
CA ALA A 37 13.76 -16.69 -22.55
C ALA A 37 13.56 -18.22 -22.58
N LEU A 38 13.92 -18.89 -23.68
CA LEU A 38 13.85 -20.35 -23.78
C LEU A 38 14.76 -21.08 -22.79
N VAL A 39 15.99 -20.61 -22.63
CA VAL A 39 16.94 -21.21 -21.68
C VAL A 39 16.45 -21.01 -20.24
N ILE A 40 15.98 -19.81 -19.92
CA ILE A 40 15.38 -19.52 -18.60
C ILE A 40 14.11 -20.35 -18.39
N ASP A 41 13.26 -20.53 -19.39
CA ASP A 41 12.05 -21.35 -19.29
C ASP A 41 12.37 -22.80 -18.91
N VAL A 42 13.28 -23.44 -19.66
CA VAL A 42 13.71 -24.82 -19.39
C VAL A 42 14.38 -24.96 -18.03
N LEU A 43 15.24 -24.01 -17.64
CA LEU A 43 15.96 -24.08 -16.37
C LEU A 43 15.06 -23.86 -15.16
N MET A 44 14.03 -23.02 -15.32
CA MET A 44 13.22 -22.54 -14.21
C MET A 44 11.92 -23.31 -14.05
N TRP A 45 11.52 -24.16 -15.01
CA TRP A 45 10.25 -24.91 -15.07
C TRP A 45 9.71 -25.41 -13.71
N HIS A 46 10.59 -25.91 -12.82
CA HIS A 46 10.19 -26.47 -11.52
C HIS A 46 9.95 -25.46 -10.38
N ILE A 47 10.26 -24.19 -10.60
CA ILE A 47 10.10 -23.09 -9.61
C ILE A 47 9.32 -21.90 -10.17
N GLN A 48 8.73 -22.05 -11.36
CA GLN A 48 7.89 -21.04 -11.99
C GLN A 48 6.55 -20.88 -11.23
N CYS A 49 6.06 -19.64 -11.14
CA CYS A 49 4.69 -19.33 -10.74
C CYS A 49 3.91 -18.81 -11.95
N GLU A 50 2.62 -19.14 -12.07
CA GLU A 50 1.78 -18.83 -13.26
C GLU A 50 1.79 -17.34 -13.67
N VAL A 51 1.92 -16.42 -12.72
CA VAL A 51 1.85 -14.97 -12.96
C VAL A 51 3.18 -14.36 -13.43
N SER A 52 4.30 -15.03 -13.17
CA SER A 52 5.67 -14.54 -13.46
C SER A 52 6.02 -14.52 -14.95
N TRP A 53 5.19 -15.12 -15.80
CA TRP A 53 5.49 -15.37 -17.21
C TRP A 53 4.93 -14.35 -18.20
N CYS A 54 4.10 -13.40 -17.76
CA CYS A 54 3.55 -12.39 -18.66
C CYS A 54 4.44 -11.14 -18.86
N MET A 55 5.61 -11.05 -18.20
CA MET A 55 6.51 -9.89 -18.30
C MET A 55 7.99 -10.29 -18.30
N LEU A 56 8.45 -10.99 -19.35
CA LEU A 56 9.84 -10.89 -19.77
C LEU A 56 9.94 -9.66 -20.66
N PHE A 57 10.52 -8.58 -20.15
CA PHE A 57 10.78 -7.35 -20.91
C PHE A 57 12.29 -7.24 -21.10
N GLU A 58 12.75 -7.18 -22.35
CA GLU A 58 14.13 -6.80 -22.74
C GLU A 58 15.23 -7.21 -21.73
N ASP A 59 15.48 -8.52 -21.60
CA ASP A 59 16.55 -9.12 -20.78
C ASP A 59 16.34 -9.13 -19.24
N ASP A 60 15.20 -8.63 -18.72
CA ASP A 60 14.88 -8.63 -17.28
C ASP A 60 13.83 -9.67 -16.87
N VAL A 61 13.93 -10.18 -15.63
CA VAL A 61 12.98 -11.13 -15.03
C VAL A 61 12.36 -10.54 -13.76
N VAL A 62 11.03 -10.62 -13.64
CA VAL A 62 10.27 -10.04 -12.52
C VAL A 62 9.78 -11.12 -11.56
N LEU A 63 10.11 -10.96 -10.28
CA LEU A 63 9.52 -11.74 -9.19
C LEU A 63 8.36 -10.96 -8.56
N ILE A 64 7.21 -11.63 -8.43
CA ILE A 64 6.00 -11.02 -7.87
C ILE A 64 5.61 -11.79 -6.61
N ASP A 65 5.39 -11.04 -5.54
CA ASP A 65 4.82 -11.53 -4.28
C ASP A 65 3.99 -10.42 -3.62
N GLU A 66 3.12 -10.78 -2.67
CA GLU A 66 2.34 -9.81 -1.91
C GLU A 66 3.19 -9.06 -0.87
N THR A 67 4.31 -9.67 -0.46
CA THR A 67 5.19 -9.12 0.58
C THR A 67 6.64 -9.04 0.10
N ARG A 68 7.38 -8.04 0.58
CA ARG A 68 8.82 -7.94 0.32
C ARG A 68 9.59 -9.15 0.86
N GLY A 69 9.14 -9.73 1.98
CA GLY A 69 9.67 -10.98 2.53
C GLY A 69 9.51 -12.13 1.54
N GLY A 70 8.30 -12.34 1.01
CA GLY A 70 8.03 -13.36 0.01
C GLY A 70 8.82 -13.16 -1.30
N VAL A 71 9.01 -11.91 -1.76
CA VAL A 71 9.91 -11.63 -2.89
C VAL A 71 11.34 -12.06 -2.55
N ASN A 72 11.85 -11.77 -1.34
CA ASN A 72 13.19 -12.17 -0.92
C ASN A 72 13.37 -13.68 -0.84
N ASP A 73 12.38 -14.38 -0.30
CA ASP A 73 12.41 -15.83 -0.17
C ASP A 73 12.44 -16.49 -1.56
N LYS A 74 11.60 -16.00 -2.49
CA LYS A 74 11.61 -16.42 -3.90
C LYS A 74 12.95 -16.11 -4.58
N LEU A 75 13.49 -14.91 -4.35
CA LEU A 75 14.77 -14.48 -4.90
C LEU A 75 15.90 -15.43 -4.46
N GLU A 76 15.90 -15.87 -3.21
CA GLU A 76 16.92 -16.78 -2.68
C GLU A 76 16.80 -18.18 -3.27
N ILE A 77 15.57 -18.70 -3.44
CA ILE A 77 15.32 -19.97 -4.14
C ILE A 77 15.81 -19.91 -5.58
N TRP A 78 15.50 -18.80 -6.28
CA TRP A 78 15.94 -18.55 -7.65
C TRP A 78 17.46 -18.49 -7.75
N ARG A 79 18.10 -17.75 -6.84
CA ARG A 79 19.56 -17.63 -6.77
C ARG A 79 20.23 -18.99 -6.65
N GLN A 80 19.80 -19.82 -5.70
CA GLN A 80 20.39 -21.14 -5.49
C GLN A 80 20.20 -22.07 -6.70
N THR A 81 19.02 -22.03 -7.31
CA THR A 81 18.71 -22.87 -8.48
C THR A 81 19.56 -22.45 -9.68
N LEU A 82 19.61 -21.16 -9.99
CA LEU A 82 20.39 -20.62 -11.10
C LEU A 82 21.90 -20.83 -10.90
N GLU A 83 22.42 -20.63 -9.69
CA GLU A 83 23.83 -20.90 -9.37
C GLU A 83 24.19 -22.38 -9.54
N SER A 84 23.30 -23.30 -9.20
CA SER A 84 23.51 -24.74 -9.43
C SER A 84 23.62 -25.10 -10.92
N LYS A 85 23.13 -24.24 -11.82
CA LYS A 85 23.14 -24.39 -13.27
C LYS A 85 24.19 -23.50 -13.95
N GLY A 86 25.06 -22.85 -13.17
CA GLY A 86 26.15 -22.01 -13.68
C GLY A 86 25.78 -20.55 -13.99
N PHE A 87 24.58 -20.11 -13.62
CA PHE A 87 24.13 -18.72 -13.74
C PHE A 87 24.39 -17.94 -12.46
N ARG A 88 24.50 -16.61 -12.52
CA ARG A 88 24.68 -15.76 -11.34
C ARG A 88 23.68 -14.63 -11.35
N LEU A 89 23.07 -14.39 -10.19
CA LEU A 89 22.08 -13.33 -9.99
C LEU A 89 22.73 -12.18 -9.19
N SER A 90 22.67 -10.96 -9.74
CA SER A 90 23.31 -9.79 -9.12
C SER A 90 22.33 -9.04 -8.23
N ARG A 91 22.42 -9.22 -6.90
CA ARG A 91 21.58 -8.52 -5.92
C ARG A 91 21.69 -6.99 -6.01
N THR A 92 22.87 -6.47 -6.34
CA THR A 92 23.11 -5.03 -6.46
C THR A 92 22.41 -4.38 -7.65
N LYS A 93 22.00 -5.18 -8.64
CA LYS A 93 21.24 -4.73 -9.81
C LYS A 93 19.74 -5.07 -9.70
N THR A 94 19.33 -5.80 -8.66
CA THR A 94 17.93 -6.19 -8.48
C THR A 94 17.17 -5.03 -7.84
N GLU A 95 16.12 -4.56 -8.51
CA GLU A 95 15.25 -3.50 -8.00
C GLU A 95 13.91 -4.08 -7.51
N TYR A 96 13.30 -3.41 -6.54
CA TYR A 96 11.96 -3.76 -6.06
C TYR A 96 10.96 -2.76 -6.63
N LEU A 97 9.92 -3.27 -7.28
CA LEU A 97 8.76 -2.50 -7.72
C LEU A 97 7.56 -2.87 -6.86
N GLU A 98 6.94 -1.87 -6.22
CA GLU A 98 5.68 -2.05 -5.49
C GLU A 98 4.51 -1.62 -6.39
N SER A 99 3.59 -2.54 -6.68
CA SER A 99 2.36 -2.25 -7.40
C SER A 99 1.22 -2.03 -6.41
N SER A 100 0.74 -0.79 -6.33
CA SER A 100 -0.34 -0.42 -5.41
C SER A 100 -1.71 -0.53 -6.08
N LYS A 101 -2.66 -1.20 -5.41
CA LYS A 101 -4.05 -1.32 -5.87
C LYS A 101 -4.84 -0.05 -5.56
N LEU A 102 -5.81 0.30 -6.41
CA LEU A 102 -6.72 1.41 -6.14
C LEU A 102 -7.73 1.02 -5.06
N VAL A 103 -8.02 1.96 -4.16
CA VAL A 103 -9.14 1.82 -3.23
C VAL A 103 -10.45 2.02 -4.00
N LEU A 104 -11.40 1.12 -3.79
CA LEU A 104 -12.69 1.12 -4.48
C LEU A 104 -13.82 1.54 -3.54
N ASP A 105 -14.81 2.25 -4.08
CA ASP A 105 -16.10 2.47 -3.44
C ASP A 105 -16.99 1.22 -3.53
N VAL A 106 -18.17 1.27 -2.88
CA VAL A 106 -19.14 0.17 -2.89
C VAL A 106 -19.68 -0.18 -4.29
N THR A 107 -19.48 0.68 -5.29
CA THR A 107 -19.88 0.43 -6.68
C THR A 107 -18.76 -0.20 -7.50
N GLY A 108 -17.58 -0.39 -6.91
CA GLY A 108 -16.38 -0.91 -7.58
C GLY A 108 -15.59 0.15 -8.34
N LYS A 109 -15.89 1.44 -8.15
CA LYS A 109 -15.15 2.54 -8.79
C LYS A 109 -14.02 3.02 -7.89
N ALA A 110 -12.89 3.40 -8.49
CA ALA A 110 -11.77 3.94 -7.75
C ALA A 110 -12.13 5.26 -7.06
N LEU A 111 -11.63 5.47 -5.84
CA LEU A 111 -11.83 6.72 -5.12
C LEU A 111 -11.10 7.88 -5.83
N ASP A 112 -11.86 8.90 -6.24
CA ASP A 112 -11.36 10.20 -6.71
C ASP A 112 -11.03 11.13 -5.52
N PRO A 113 -9.80 11.65 -5.39
CA PRO A 113 -9.40 12.61 -4.35
C PRO A 113 -10.20 13.93 -4.34
N ARG A 114 -10.87 14.26 -5.44
CA ARG A 114 -11.70 15.48 -5.60
C ARG A 114 -13.17 15.25 -5.21
N ALA A 115 -13.54 14.03 -4.87
CA ALA A 115 -14.89 13.68 -4.46
C ALA A 115 -14.96 13.38 -2.96
N SER A 116 -16.17 13.47 -2.42
CA SER A 116 -16.47 13.16 -1.03
C SER A 116 -17.12 11.78 -0.91
N TYR A 117 -16.87 11.12 0.21
CA TYR A 117 -17.37 9.77 0.51
C TYR A 117 -17.91 9.71 1.93
N ARG A 118 -18.90 8.87 2.17
CA ARG A 118 -19.27 8.44 3.53
C ARG A 118 -18.51 7.16 3.85
N ILE A 119 -17.94 7.10 5.04
CA ILE A 119 -17.33 5.89 5.58
C ILE A 119 -18.42 5.13 6.33
N GLY A 120 -18.84 4.00 5.78
CA GLY A 120 -19.79 3.09 6.41
C GLY A 120 -19.07 1.89 7.00
N SER A 121 -19.64 1.27 8.04
CA SER A 121 -19.20 -0.07 8.44
C SER A 121 -19.58 -1.10 7.38
N ILE A 122 -18.79 -2.17 7.28
CA ILE A 122 -19.16 -3.36 6.47
C ILE A 122 -20.31 -4.16 7.10
N GLY A 123 -20.55 -4.01 8.41
CA GLY A 123 -21.64 -4.67 9.12
C GLY A 123 -23.00 -4.07 8.76
N ARG A 124 -24.07 -4.87 8.91
CA ARG A 124 -25.46 -4.44 8.71
C ARG A 124 -26.23 -4.42 10.04
N GLY A 125 -27.36 -3.71 10.08
CA GLY A 125 -28.22 -3.59 11.26
C GLY A 125 -27.47 -2.95 12.43
N ALA A 126 -27.53 -3.60 13.61
CA ALA A 126 -26.86 -3.15 14.83
C ALA A 126 -25.31 -3.17 14.73
N ALA A 127 -24.73 -3.93 13.80
CA ALA A 127 -23.29 -3.88 13.51
C ALA A 127 -22.94 -2.74 12.54
N GLY A 128 -23.93 -2.22 11.82
CA GLY A 128 -23.78 -1.11 10.87
C GLY A 128 -23.71 0.26 11.54
N GLY A 129 -23.62 1.30 10.71
CA GLY A 129 -23.58 2.70 11.14
C GLY A 129 -22.37 3.45 10.61
N ASP A 130 -22.65 4.64 10.09
CA ASP A 130 -21.70 5.48 9.39
C ASP A 130 -20.87 6.36 10.32
N VAL A 131 -19.67 6.70 9.88
CA VAL A 131 -18.79 7.64 10.54
C VAL A 131 -19.34 9.06 10.45
N TYR A 132 -19.28 9.81 11.54
CA TYR A 132 -19.74 11.19 11.60
C TYR A 132 -18.92 12.04 12.57
N LEU A 133 -18.95 13.35 12.37
CA LEU A 133 -18.37 14.35 13.26
C LEU A 133 -19.34 14.66 14.40
N GLY A 134 -18.89 14.51 15.65
CA GLY A 134 -19.70 14.77 16.84
C GLY A 134 -18.94 15.52 17.93
N PRO A 135 -19.64 16.15 18.87
CA PRO A 135 -19.01 16.76 20.04
C PRO A 135 -18.42 15.68 20.95
N SER A 136 -17.20 15.92 21.45
CA SER A 136 -16.60 15.07 22.48
C SER A 136 -17.10 15.48 23.86
N PRO A 137 -17.57 14.53 24.69
CA PRO A 137 -17.89 14.82 26.09
C PRO A 137 -16.67 15.44 26.79
N ASN A 138 -16.91 16.46 27.60
CA ASN A 138 -15.88 17.13 28.40
C ASN A 138 -14.71 17.74 27.60
N SER A 139 -14.88 17.97 26.30
CA SER A 139 -13.86 18.65 25.50
C SER A 139 -14.01 20.17 25.59
N SER A 140 -12.89 20.86 25.79
CA SER A 140 -12.78 22.32 25.72
C SER A 140 -12.72 22.85 24.29
N ALA A 141 -12.82 21.99 23.27
CA ALA A 141 -12.79 22.40 21.88
C ALA A 141 -13.97 23.35 21.55
N PRO A 142 -13.73 24.46 20.83
CA PRO A 142 -14.78 25.40 20.43
C PRO A 142 -15.73 24.83 19.37
N CYS A 143 -15.40 23.67 18.80
CA CYS A 143 -16.12 23.02 17.72
C CYS A 143 -16.21 21.51 18.00
N PRO A 144 -17.18 20.79 17.40
CA PRO A 144 -17.20 19.33 17.43
C PRO A 144 -15.84 18.78 16.98
N ASN A 145 -15.22 17.95 17.81
CA ASN A 145 -13.87 17.46 17.59
C ASN A 145 -13.74 15.93 17.66
N GLY A 146 -14.86 15.21 17.71
CA GLY A 146 -14.84 13.75 17.84
C GLY A 146 -15.25 13.01 16.59
N VAL A 147 -14.51 11.95 16.28
CA VAL A 147 -14.81 11.04 15.16
C VAL A 147 -15.57 9.83 15.69
N TYR A 148 -16.86 9.78 15.42
CA TYR A 148 -17.75 8.71 15.88
C TYR A 148 -18.26 7.88 14.73
N ARG A 149 -18.94 6.78 15.04
CA ARG A 149 -19.89 6.16 14.13
C ARG A 149 -21.22 5.87 14.79
N TYR A 150 -22.29 5.84 14.00
CA TYR A 150 -23.61 5.51 14.51
C TYR A 150 -23.68 4.07 15.02
N ASN A 151 -24.61 3.82 15.95
CA ASN A 151 -24.79 2.52 16.58
C ASN A 151 -25.52 1.50 15.66
N SER A 152 -26.13 1.95 14.56
CA SER A 152 -26.73 1.11 13.53
C SER A 152 -26.77 1.81 12.17
N ASP A 153 -27.04 1.07 11.11
CA ASP A 153 -27.25 1.59 9.74
C ASP A 153 -28.67 2.13 9.47
N VAL A 154 -29.58 2.04 10.45
CA VAL A 154 -30.91 2.69 10.40
C VAL A 154 -30.83 4.19 10.69
N GLY A 155 -29.72 4.64 11.29
CA GLY A 155 -29.49 6.02 11.67
C GLY A 155 -29.26 6.98 10.49
N PRO A 156 -28.93 8.25 10.80
CA PRO A 156 -28.60 9.23 9.78
C PRO A 156 -27.40 8.79 8.93
N ASN A 157 -27.33 9.33 7.73
CA ASN A 157 -26.14 9.18 6.90
C ASN A 157 -24.91 9.82 7.58
N GLY A 158 -23.74 9.23 7.36
CA GLY A 158 -22.47 9.75 7.87
C GLY A 158 -22.11 11.14 7.35
N THR A 159 -21.19 11.78 8.07
CA THR A 159 -20.56 13.03 7.62
C THR A 159 -19.60 12.72 6.47
N PRO A 160 -19.72 13.38 5.30
CA PRO A 160 -18.81 13.19 4.17
C PRO A 160 -17.36 13.45 4.57
N VAL A 161 -16.44 12.67 4.00
CA VAL A 161 -15.00 12.88 4.09
C VAL A 161 -14.38 12.99 2.69
N ARG A 162 -13.26 13.67 2.61
CA ARG A 162 -12.35 13.65 1.46
C ARG A 162 -10.99 13.12 1.89
N PHE A 163 -10.30 12.46 0.96
CA PHE A 163 -8.97 11.90 1.18
C PHE A 163 -7.91 12.81 0.58
N VAL A 164 -6.99 13.28 1.40
CA VAL A 164 -5.91 14.19 0.99
C VAL A 164 -4.61 13.41 0.95
N LYS A 165 -4.15 13.08 -0.25
CA LYS A 165 -2.91 12.34 -0.49
C LYS A 165 -1.69 13.10 0.05
N SER A 166 -0.66 12.38 0.49
CA SER A 166 0.66 12.96 0.81
C SER A 166 1.32 13.59 -0.41
N ASP A 167 1.13 12.97 -1.58
CA ASP A 167 1.66 13.41 -2.86
C ASP A 167 0.58 13.99 -3.80
N HIS A 168 0.99 14.34 -5.01
CA HIS A 168 0.12 14.79 -6.10
C HIS A 168 0.07 13.79 -7.27
N THR A 169 0.54 12.55 -7.08
CA THR A 169 0.83 11.64 -8.20
C THR A 169 -0.39 10.79 -8.55
N GLY A 170 -0.87 10.89 -9.78
CA GLY A 170 -1.91 10.01 -10.31
C GLY A 170 -3.35 10.28 -9.81
N PRO A 171 -4.36 9.81 -10.56
CA PRO A 171 -5.74 10.26 -10.45
C PRO A 171 -6.55 9.62 -9.31
N GLY A 172 -6.00 8.67 -8.56
CA GLY A 172 -6.74 7.88 -7.57
C GLY A 172 -6.08 7.82 -6.19
N ILE A 173 -6.83 7.26 -5.24
CA ILE A 173 -6.33 6.86 -3.91
C ILE A 173 -5.91 5.39 -3.97
N PHE A 174 -4.67 5.11 -3.56
CA PHE A 174 -4.11 3.76 -3.56
C PHE A 174 -4.11 3.15 -2.15
N GLU A 175 -4.23 1.83 -2.08
CA GLU A 175 -3.98 1.07 -0.86
C GLU A 175 -2.55 1.32 -0.37
N LYS A 176 -2.36 1.32 0.95
CA LYS A 176 -1.06 1.56 1.63
C LYS A 176 -0.43 2.94 1.37
N GLN A 177 -1.09 3.84 0.63
CA GLN A 177 -0.65 5.22 0.45
C GLN A 177 -0.95 6.06 1.68
N ASP A 178 0.02 6.87 2.11
CA ASP A 178 -0.16 7.84 3.19
C ASP A 178 -1.12 8.96 2.77
N LEU A 179 -2.15 9.17 3.57
CA LEU A 179 -3.16 10.19 3.35
C LEU A 179 -3.62 10.83 4.66
N ASN A 180 -4.11 12.06 4.58
CA ASN A 180 -4.91 12.66 5.64
C ASN A 180 -6.40 12.48 5.30
N ILE A 181 -7.23 12.46 6.33
CA ILE A 181 -8.68 12.37 6.21
C ILE A 181 -9.27 13.69 6.73
N GLN A 182 -10.22 14.26 5.99
CA GLN A 182 -10.90 15.48 6.41
C GLN A 182 -12.40 15.34 6.17
N PHE A 183 -13.22 15.75 7.13
CA PHE A 183 -14.65 15.93 6.89
C PHE A 183 -14.89 17.04 5.87
N ASP A 184 -15.63 16.72 4.82
CA ASP A 184 -15.89 17.62 3.70
C ASP A 184 -17.25 18.29 3.87
N ILE A 185 -17.27 19.27 4.78
CA ILE A 185 -18.48 20.01 5.16
C ILE A 185 -18.18 21.51 5.26
N PRO A 186 -19.17 22.37 4.95
CA PRO A 186 -19.04 23.79 5.19
C PRO A 186 -18.94 24.06 6.69
N THR A 187 -17.97 24.88 7.10
CA THR A 187 -17.76 25.28 8.49
C THR A 187 -17.54 26.78 8.61
N THR A 188 -17.68 27.31 9.83
CA THR A 188 -17.24 28.68 10.15
C THR A 188 -15.72 28.76 10.11
N ARG A 189 -15.15 29.96 9.93
CA ARG A 189 -13.69 30.16 9.94
C ARG A 189 -13.01 29.59 11.20
N LEU A 190 -13.69 29.65 12.35
CA LEU A 190 -13.22 29.11 13.62
C LEU A 190 -13.08 27.58 13.61
N CYS A 191 -13.93 26.88 12.86
CA CYS A 191 -14.02 25.41 12.88
C CYS A 191 -13.37 24.71 11.68
N VAL A 192 -12.66 25.44 10.81
CA VAL A 192 -12.05 24.86 9.60
C VAL A 192 -11.07 23.74 9.96
N THR A 193 -10.23 23.92 10.98
CA THR A 193 -9.27 22.90 11.42
C THR A 193 -9.95 21.70 12.09
N TYR A 194 -11.12 21.91 12.72
CA TYR A 194 -11.94 20.88 13.34
C TYR A 194 -12.69 19.97 12.34
N THR A 195 -12.24 19.97 11.09
CA THR A 195 -12.64 18.98 10.08
C THR A 195 -11.52 17.98 9.77
N ILE A 196 -10.27 18.32 10.07
CA ILE A 196 -9.09 17.51 9.72
C ILE A 196 -8.85 16.50 10.82
N TRP A 197 -8.83 15.21 10.46
CA TRP A 197 -8.67 14.13 11.41
C TRP A 197 -7.27 14.13 12.02
N LYS A 198 -7.22 13.82 13.31
CA LYS A 198 -5.99 13.55 14.05
C LYS A 198 -6.17 12.40 15.03
N VAL A 199 -5.07 11.83 15.49
CA VAL A 199 -5.04 10.97 16.67
C VAL A 199 -4.79 11.84 17.89
N GLY A 200 -5.70 11.79 18.86
CA GLY A 200 -5.57 12.50 20.12
C GLY A 200 -4.61 11.81 21.09
N ASP A 201 -4.47 12.41 22.27
CA ASP A 201 -3.69 11.84 23.36
C ASP A 201 -4.30 10.53 23.88
N TYR A 202 -3.51 9.78 24.64
CA TYR A 202 -3.98 8.53 25.24
C TYR A 202 -4.98 8.81 26.36
N ASP A 203 -6.23 8.36 26.18
CA ASP A 203 -7.26 8.43 27.19
C ASP A 203 -7.13 7.23 28.12
N VAL A 204 -6.73 7.48 29.38
CA VAL A 204 -6.53 6.45 30.39
C VAL A 204 -7.84 5.76 30.76
N SER A 205 -8.97 6.46 30.74
CA SER A 205 -10.27 5.91 31.12
C SER A 205 -10.82 4.94 30.07
N LEU A 206 -10.53 5.21 28.79
CA LEU A 206 -10.93 4.36 27.67
C LEU A 206 -9.84 3.38 27.23
N GLY A 207 -8.61 3.52 27.75
CA GLY A 207 -7.47 2.68 27.43
C GLY A 207 -7.03 2.77 25.96
N ALA A 208 -7.26 3.91 25.31
CA ALA A 208 -7.02 4.06 23.87
C ALA A 208 -6.71 5.51 23.48
N ARG A 209 -6.01 5.68 22.34
CA ARG A 209 -5.91 7.00 21.67
C ARG A 209 -7.13 7.20 20.78
N LEU A 210 -7.88 8.25 21.04
CA LEU A 210 -9.14 8.52 20.32
C LEU A 210 -8.85 9.23 19.00
N LEU A 211 -9.67 8.97 17.98
CA LEU A 211 -9.67 9.79 16.76
C LEU A 211 -10.46 11.07 17.03
N GLU A 212 -9.85 12.19 16.65
CA GLU A 212 -10.35 13.54 16.86
C GLU A 212 -10.25 14.35 15.57
N THR A 213 -10.70 15.60 15.62
CA THR A 213 -10.36 16.61 14.61
C THR A 213 -9.57 17.76 15.21
N GLY A 214 -9.11 18.69 14.36
CA GLY A 214 -8.18 19.76 14.75
C GLY A 214 -6.73 19.46 14.35
N GLY A 215 -6.53 18.54 13.41
CA GLY A 215 -5.21 18.22 12.85
C GLY A 215 -4.75 19.21 11.77
N THR A 216 -3.59 18.91 11.20
CA THR A 216 -3.01 19.60 10.05
C THR A 216 -3.08 18.71 8.79
N LEU A 217 -2.97 19.32 7.62
CA LEU A 217 -2.90 18.61 6.33
C LEU A 217 -1.50 18.72 5.76
N ARG A 218 -0.93 17.59 5.33
CA ARG A 218 0.33 17.52 4.59
C ARG A 218 1.53 18.17 5.27
N GLN A 219 1.56 18.11 6.59
CA GLN A 219 2.67 18.60 7.40
C GLN A 219 3.31 17.45 8.15
N GLN A 220 4.50 17.70 8.71
CA GLN A 220 5.24 16.70 9.48
C GLN A 220 4.48 16.27 10.74
N ASP A 221 3.69 17.17 11.34
CA ASP A 221 2.85 16.93 12.52
C ASP A 221 1.44 16.40 12.18
N SER A 222 1.11 16.23 10.89
CA SER A 222 -0.18 15.70 10.48
C SER A 222 -0.34 14.25 10.92
N SER A 223 -1.57 13.86 11.25
CA SER A 223 -1.89 12.44 11.45
C SER A 223 -2.06 11.76 10.10
N TRP A 224 -1.24 10.75 9.86
CA TRP A 224 -1.19 10.01 8.61
C TRP A 224 -1.92 8.70 8.73
N PHE A 225 -2.76 8.42 7.74
CA PHE A 225 -3.53 7.21 7.66
C PHE A 225 -3.22 6.44 6.38
N LYS A 226 -3.42 5.13 6.42
CA LYS A 226 -3.39 4.24 5.25
C LYS A 226 -4.70 3.48 5.17
N ILE A 227 -5.13 3.20 3.95
CA ILE A 227 -6.27 2.32 3.67
C ILE A 227 -5.69 0.98 3.21
N VAL A 228 -6.09 -0.11 3.86
CA VAL A 228 -5.65 -1.47 3.50
C VAL A 228 -6.85 -2.38 3.35
N LYS A 229 -6.78 -3.38 2.47
CA LYS A 229 -7.85 -4.36 2.32
C LYS A 229 -8.03 -5.16 3.62
N THR A 230 -9.28 -5.43 4.00
CA THR A 230 -9.58 -6.37 5.11
C THR A 230 -9.16 -7.79 4.73
N SER A 231 -8.74 -8.63 5.67
CA SER A 231 -8.37 -10.03 5.40
C SER A 231 -9.47 -10.85 4.73
N GLY A 232 -10.75 -10.51 4.94
CA GLY A 232 -11.89 -11.17 4.28
C GLY A 232 -12.30 -10.57 2.93
N GLY A 233 -11.58 -9.56 2.42
CA GLY A 233 -11.86 -8.93 1.11
C GLY A 233 -13.12 -8.06 1.00
N LEU A 234 -14.00 -8.07 2.01
CA LEU A 234 -15.32 -7.39 2.00
C LEU A 234 -15.25 -5.86 2.14
N GLY A 235 -14.10 -5.30 2.50
CA GLY A 235 -13.93 -3.87 2.65
C GLY A 235 -12.48 -3.48 2.92
N TYR A 236 -12.32 -2.42 3.72
CA TYR A 236 -11.01 -1.86 4.06
C TYR A 236 -10.89 -1.66 5.56
N ASN A 237 -9.66 -1.61 6.05
CA ASN A 237 -9.32 -1.09 7.37
C ASN A 237 -8.56 0.22 7.22
N LEU A 238 -8.76 1.11 8.18
CA LEU A 238 -7.96 2.31 8.33
C LEU A 238 -6.84 2.03 9.32
N LEU A 239 -5.62 2.44 8.98
CA LEU A 239 -4.46 2.36 9.85
C LEU A 239 -3.92 3.75 10.10
N TYR A 240 -3.41 4.00 11.30
CA TYR A 240 -2.63 5.18 11.65
C TYR A 240 -1.14 4.85 11.62
N CYS A 241 -0.36 5.68 10.94
CA CYS A 241 1.06 5.43 10.68
C CYS A 241 1.91 6.65 11.06
N PRO A 242 3.23 6.48 11.32
CA PRO A 242 4.16 7.58 11.58
C PRO A 242 4.22 8.64 10.47
N GLY A 243 3.83 8.26 9.25
CA GLY A 243 3.73 9.15 8.10
C GLY A 243 4.99 9.21 7.24
N PRO A 244 4.90 9.87 6.07
CA PRO A 244 5.93 9.83 5.04
C PRO A 244 7.20 10.63 5.41
N PHE A 245 7.10 11.63 6.29
CA PHE A 245 8.25 12.44 6.71
C PHE A 245 9.12 11.73 7.77
N ALA A 246 8.50 11.00 8.69
CA ALA A 246 9.23 10.16 9.63
C ALA A 246 9.76 8.89 8.94
N CYS A 247 9.02 8.38 7.94
CA CYS A 247 9.26 7.06 7.39
C CYS A 247 8.67 6.93 5.96
N PRO A 248 9.42 7.30 4.92
CA PRO A 248 8.94 7.34 3.53
C PRO A 248 8.38 6.01 3.01
N SER A 249 8.85 4.90 3.56
CA SER A 249 8.46 3.54 3.16
C SER A 249 8.09 2.70 4.38
N CYS A 250 7.29 3.27 5.28
CA CYS A 250 6.94 2.58 6.52
C CYS A 250 6.16 1.29 6.25
N PRO A 251 6.70 0.12 6.67
CA PRO A 251 5.97 -1.11 6.55
C PRO A 251 4.72 -1.05 7.44
N VAL A 252 3.66 -1.72 6.97
CA VAL A 252 2.30 -1.62 7.51
C VAL A 252 2.22 -2.17 8.94
N ASP A 253 3.13 -3.06 9.31
CA ASP A 253 3.31 -3.64 10.64
C ASP A 253 3.67 -2.61 11.73
N GLN A 254 4.21 -1.46 11.35
CA GLN A 254 4.49 -0.34 12.27
C GLN A 254 3.28 0.58 12.48
N CYS A 255 2.20 0.37 11.71
CA CYS A 255 0.96 1.13 11.85
C CYS A 255 0.03 0.50 12.89
N GLN A 256 -0.81 1.33 13.51
CA GLN A 256 -1.85 0.87 14.43
C GLN A 256 -3.20 0.89 13.74
N ALA A 257 -4.03 -0.13 13.95
CA ALA A 257 -5.34 -0.18 13.34
C ALA A 257 -6.32 0.80 13.99
N VAL A 258 -7.26 1.31 13.20
CA VAL A 258 -8.41 2.08 13.70
C VAL A 258 -9.55 1.12 13.96
N GLY A 259 -10.04 1.11 15.20
CA GLY A 259 -11.22 0.38 15.65
C GLY A 259 -12.20 1.34 16.33
N GLU A 260 -12.87 0.84 17.36
CA GLU A 260 -13.83 1.61 18.14
C GLU A 260 -13.78 1.28 19.64
N VAL A 261 -14.14 2.27 20.45
CA VAL A 261 -14.43 2.14 21.89
C VAL A 261 -15.79 2.75 22.19
N ILE A 262 -16.41 2.35 23.29
CA ILE A 262 -17.69 2.93 23.72
C ILE A 262 -17.43 4.11 24.66
N GLN A 263 -17.82 5.31 24.23
CA GLN A 263 -17.75 6.54 25.03
C GLN A 263 -19.16 7.08 25.21
N ASN A 264 -19.68 7.10 26.44
CA ASN A 264 -21.03 7.55 26.78
C ASN A 264 -22.13 6.96 25.87
N GLY A 265 -22.06 5.64 25.62
CA GLY A 265 -23.04 4.92 24.78
C GLY A 265 -22.90 5.15 23.27
N LYS A 266 -21.87 5.86 22.81
CA LYS A 266 -21.56 6.10 21.41
C LYS A 266 -20.29 5.36 21.01
N ARG A 267 -20.24 4.85 19.78
CA ARG A 267 -19.04 4.23 19.19
C ARG A 267 -18.06 5.32 18.74
N ARG A 268 -17.01 5.54 19.52
CA ARG A 268 -15.93 6.48 19.24
C ARG A 268 -14.81 5.76 18.50
N LEU A 269 -14.35 6.28 17.38
CA LEU A 269 -13.19 5.70 16.69
C LEU A 269 -11.93 5.92 17.53
N ALA A 270 -11.10 4.89 17.61
CA ALA A 270 -9.87 4.90 18.40
C ALA A 270 -8.84 3.92 17.82
N LEU A 271 -7.57 4.09 18.19
CA LEU A 271 -6.54 3.11 17.85
C LEU A 271 -6.75 1.81 18.63
N THR A 272 -6.54 0.67 17.98
CA THR A 272 -6.71 -0.67 18.54
C THR A 272 -5.61 -1.61 18.07
N LYS A 273 -5.36 -2.66 18.85
CA LYS A 273 -4.45 -3.76 18.49
C LYS A 273 -5.19 -4.97 17.91
N ASP A 274 -6.41 -5.22 18.35
CA ASP A 274 -7.04 -6.53 18.17
C ASP A 274 -8.25 -6.50 17.24
N ARG A 275 -9.00 -5.40 17.20
CA ARG A 275 -10.33 -5.35 16.56
C ARG A 275 -10.45 -4.18 15.57
N PRO A 276 -9.78 -4.27 14.41
CA PRO A 276 -9.87 -3.23 13.39
C PRO A 276 -11.30 -3.10 12.87
N LEU A 277 -11.77 -1.87 12.68
CA LEU A 277 -13.07 -1.60 12.09
C LEU A 277 -13.01 -1.82 10.58
N GLY A 278 -13.82 -2.75 10.07
CA GLY A 278 -14.03 -2.92 8.64
C GLY A 278 -14.96 -1.84 8.10
N VAL A 279 -14.52 -1.12 7.06
CA VAL A 279 -15.24 -0.01 6.44
C VAL A 279 -15.41 -0.18 4.93
N ASN A 280 -16.42 0.51 4.40
CA ASN A 280 -16.64 0.73 2.97
C ASN A 280 -16.82 2.23 2.69
N PHE A 281 -16.65 2.61 1.42
CA PHE A 281 -16.75 3.99 0.98
C PHE A 281 -17.94 4.15 0.04
N ARG A 282 -18.83 5.09 0.34
CA ARG A 282 -19.98 5.43 -0.51
C ARG A 282 -19.84 6.86 -1.01
N LYS A 283 -19.74 7.04 -2.32
CA LYS A 283 -19.64 8.37 -2.91
C LYS A 283 -20.86 9.22 -2.55
N VAL A 284 -20.63 10.49 -2.22
CA VAL A 284 -21.67 11.48 -1.89
C VAL A 284 -22.24 12.11 -3.14
#